data_AF-A0A8T3N059-F1
#
_entry.id   AF-A0A8T3N059-F1
#
_cell.length_a   1.000
_cell.length_b   1.000
_cell.length_c   1.000
_cell.angle_alpha   90.00
_cell.angle_beta   90.00
_cell.angle_gamma   90.00
#
_symmetry.space_group_name_H-M   'P 1'
#
loop_
_entity.id
_entity.type
_entity.pdbx_description
1 polymer ?
#
loop_
_entity_poly.entity_id
_entity_poly.type
_entity_poly.pdbx_seq_one_letter_code
_entity_poly.pdbx_strand_id
1 'polypeptide(L)'
;PWAAPDALRAGTAPARPIGTADGVAGNGDGFAGVLRDRAHAPSVPLSSAGRGLHDRFVNAIDDDLDLPTALAILRETLREDLTADERRWLILDADFVLGLDLDRPVAAPGAAADVPHEIAALLAQRADARMAHDFETSDAVRASLAALGYEVTDGPTGQTVSRTRGRAASRSGR
;
A
#
# COMPACT_ATOMS: atom_id res chain seq x y z
N PRO A 1 -3.05 -25.03 37.48
CA PRO A 1 -1.95 -24.12 37.08
C PRO A 1 -1.93 -24.03 35.55
N TRP A 2 -1.86 -22.81 34.99
CA TRP A 2 -1.73 -22.64 33.55
C TRP A 2 -0.32 -23.08 33.13
N ALA A 3 -0.23 -23.87 32.06
CA ALA A 3 1.01 -24.28 31.43
C ALA A 3 1.06 -23.63 30.05
N ALA A 4 2.15 -22.94 29.74
CA ALA A 4 2.35 -22.38 28.42
C ALA A 4 2.43 -23.54 27.40
N PRO A 5 1.76 -23.42 26.24
CA PRO A 5 1.98 -24.36 25.15
C PRO A 5 3.45 -24.33 24.73
N ASP A 6 3.92 -25.41 24.12
CA ASP A 6 5.24 -25.43 23.49
C ASP A 6 5.38 -24.23 22.55
N ALA A 7 6.56 -23.59 22.57
CA ALA A 7 6.85 -22.50 21.65
C ALA A 7 6.54 -22.98 20.23
N LEU A 8 5.70 -22.23 19.51
CA LEU A 8 5.49 -22.43 18.08
C LEU A 8 6.84 -22.22 17.39
N ARG A 9 7.57 -23.32 17.21
CA ARG A 9 8.72 -23.34 16.32
C ARG A 9 8.13 -23.45 14.94
N ALA A 10 8.30 -22.40 14.13
CA ALA A 10 8.09 -22.53 12.70
C ALA A 10 8.89 -23.75 12.24
N GLY A 11 8.21 -24.83 11.83
CA GLY A 11 8.86 -25.87 11.07
C GLY A 11 9.34 -25.29 9.73
N THR A 12 9.76 -26.15 8.79
CA THR A 12 9.85 -25.68 7.40
C THR A 12 8.47 -25.18 6.99
N ALA A 13 8.34 -23.87 6.77
CA ALA A 13 7.12 -23.30 6.21
C ALA A 13 6.79 -24.06 4.93
N PRO A 14 5.51 -24.40 4.68
CA PRO A 14 5.12 -24.96 3.40
C PRO A 14 5.56 -24.02 2.27
N ALA A 15 5.70 -24.57 1.06
CA ALA A 15 6.02 -23.76 -0.11
C ALA A 15 5.13 -22.51 -0.16
N ARG A 16 5.73 -21.37 -0.51
CA ARG A 16 5.04 -20.08 -0.64
C ARG A 16 3.69 -20.28 -1.33
N PRO A 17 2.58 -19.83 -0.73
CA PRO A 17 1.29 -19.88 -1.40
C PRO A 17 1.34 -18.96 -2.62
N ILE A 18 1.22 -19.53 -3.82
CA ILE A 18 1.16 -18.79 -5.08
C ILE A 18 -0.32 -18.55 -5.42
N GLY A 19 -0.67 -17.34 -5.83
CA GLY A 19 -2.02 -16.99 -6.28
C GLY A 19 -2.73 -15.98 -5.40
N THR A 20 -4.07 -16.06 -5.36
CA THR A 20 -4.94 -15.14 -4.62
C THR A 20 -5.67 -15.87 -3.50
N ALA A 21 -5.45 -15.44 -2.26
CA ALA A 21 -6.20 -15.92 -1.11
C ALA A 21 -7.38 -14.97 -0.83
N ASP A 22 -8.59 -15.45 -1.14
CA ASP A 22 -9.83 -14.76 -0.83
C ASP A 22 -10.25 -15.04 0.61
N GLY A 23 -10.68 -14.01 1.35
CA GLY A 23 -11.26 -14.17 2.69
C GLY A 23 -10.25 -14.33 3.84
N VAL A 24 -8.95 -14.16 3.61
CA VAL A 24 -7.97 -14.08 4.70
C VAL A 24 -8.08 -12.69 5.34
N ALA A 25 -8.80 -12.61 6.45
CA ALA A 25 -8.84 -11.44 7.31
C ALA A 25 -7.68 -11.52 8.32
N GLY A 26 -6.76 -10.55 8.27
CA GLY A 26 -5.82 -10.35 9.38
C GLY A 26 -6.57 -10.02 10.67
N ASN A 27 -5.98 -10.34 11.83
CA ASN A 27 -6.57 -10.14 13.16
C ASN A 27 -6.73 -8.67 13.59
N GLY A 28 -6.69 -7.70 12.66
CA GLY A 28 -6.77 -6.28 12.94
C GLY A 28 -7.51 -5.53 11.84
N ASP A 29 -8.59 -4.87 12.23
CA ASP A 29 -9.04 -3.57 11.72
C ASP A 29 -9.49 -3.47 10.25
N GLY A 30 -9.83 -4.59 9.60
CA GLY A 30 -10.67 -4.54 8.39
C GLY A 30 -9.93 -4.40 7.07
N PHE A 31 -8.72 -4.93 6.93
CA PHE A 31 -8.24 -5.31 5.60
C PHE A 31 -9.03 -6.54 5.10
N ALA A 32 -10.22 -6.29 4.58
CA ALA A 32 -10.95 -7.24 3.71
C ALA A 32 -10.35 -7.22 2.29
N GLY A 33 -9.02 -7.33 2.19
CA GLY A 33 -8.29 -7.33 0.94
C GLY A 33 -7.91 -8.74 0.55
N VAL A 34 -8.11 -9.09 -0.72
CA VAL A 34 -7.53 -10.31 -1.31
C VAL A 34 -6.02 -10.26 -1.10
N LEU A 35 -5.46 -11.21 -0.35
CA LEU A 35 -4.02 -11.37 -0.22
C LEU A 35 -3.54 -12.02 -1.52
N ARG A 36 -2.87 -11.21 -2.35
CA ARG A 36 -2.30 -11.66 -3.62
C ARG A 36 -0.82 -11.88 -3.44
N ASP A 37 -0.32 -13.05 -3.80
CA ASP A 37 1.09 -13.21 -4.08
C ASP A 37 1.43 -12.42 -5.35
N ARG A 38 2.14 -11.30 -5.19
CA ARG A 38 2.46 -10.38 -6.29
C ARG A 38 3.83 -10.61 -6.89
N ALA A 39 4.74 -11.26 -6.14
CA ALA A 39 6.08 -11.56 -6.64
C ALA A 39 6.04 -12.62 -7.74
N HIS A 40 5.07 -13.56 -7.67
CA HIS A 40 5.02 -14.76 -8.51
C HIS A 40 6.30 -15.61 -8.36
N ALA A 41 6.43 -16.71 -9.10
CA ALA A 41 7.71 -17.42 -9.17
C ALA A 41 8.75 -16.53 -9.88
N PRO A 42 10.00 -16.47 -9.39
CA PRO A 42 11.03 -15.70 -10.07
C PRO A 42 11.28 -16.32 -11.45
N SER A 43 11.47 -15.50 -12.48
CA SER A 43 11.62 -16.01 -13.86
C SER A 43 12.89 -16.85 -14.04
N VAL A 44 13.88 -16.63 -13.19
CA VAL A 44 15.12 -17.40 -13.03
C VAL A 44 15.41 -17.60 -11.55
N PRO A 45 16.13 -18.67 -11.15
CA PRO A 45 16.59 -18.80 -9.76
C PRO A 45 17.40 -17.59 -9.33
N LEU A 46 17.25 -17.18 -8.06
CA LEU A 46 18.02 -16.07 -7.48
C LEU A 46 19.53 -16.28 -7.68
N SER A 47 20.27 -15.18 -7.79
CA SER A 47 21.73 -15.20 -7.69
C SER A 47 22.16 -15.54 -6.26
N SER A 48 23.47 -15.77 -6.04
CA SER A 48 24.00 -15.93 -4.67
C SER A 48 23.80 -14.67 -3.84
N ALA A 49 23.94 -13.49 -4.44
CA ALA A 49 23.70 -12.21 -3.78
C ALA A 49 22.22 -12.05 -3.40
N GLY A 50 21.31 -12.33 -4.33
CA GLY A 50 19.87 -12.29 -4.10
C GLY A 50 19.41 -13.26 -3.01
N ARG A 51 19.93 -14.50 -3.01
CA ARG A 51 19.68 -15.46 -1.92
C ARG A 51 20.17 -14.93 -0.57
N GLY A 52 21.38 -14.38 -0.51
CA GLY A 52 21.93 -13.84 0.74
C GLY A 52 21.10 -12.70 1.31
N LEU A 53 20.55 -11.83 0.45
CA LEU A 53 19.63 -10.76 0.86
C LEU A 53 18.29 -11.32 1.37
N HIS A 54 17.71 -12.28 0.65
CA HIS A 54 16.47 -12.95 1.05
C HIS A 54 16.62 -13.65 2.40
N ASP A 55 17.69 -14.44 2.59
CA ASP A 55 17.91 -15.18 3.84
C ASP A 55 18.11 -14.24 5.03
N ARG A 56 18.82 -13.12 4.84
CA ARG A 56 18.95 -12.07 5.86
C ARG A 56 17.61 -11.44 6.21
N PHE A 57 16.76 -11.19 5.22
CA PHE A 57 15.42 -10.65 5.46
C PHE A 57 14.56 -11.64 6.26
N VAL A 58 14.52 -12.92 5.85
CA VAL A 58 13.80 -13.98 6.57
C VAL A 58 14.30 -14.11 8.00
N ASN A 59 15.61 -14.13 8.21
CA ASN A 59 16.19 -14.20 9.56
C ASN A 59 15.79 -13.01 10.43
N ALA A 60 15.66 -11.81 9.86
CA ALA A 60 15.20 -10.63 10.61
C ALA A 60 13.70 -10.73 10.98
N ILE A 61 12.87 -11.33 10.12
CA ILE A 61 11.47 -11.58 10.43
C ILE A 61 11.33 -12.68 11.50
N ASP A 62 12.13 -13.74 11.41
CA ASP A 62 12.15 -14.84 12.38
C ASP A 62 12.70 -14.41 13.75
N ASP A 63 13.53 -13.37 13.79
CA ASP A 63 14.05 -12.75 15.02
C ASP A 63 13.04 -11.72 15.58
N ASP A 64 11.95 -12.22 16.17
CA ASP A 64 10.92 -11.43 16.86
C ASP A 64 10.36 -10.27 16.02
N LEU A 65 10.18 -10.49 14.70
CA LEU A 65 9.74 -9.47 13.76
C LEU A 65 10.61 -8.19 13.83
N ASP A 66 11.94 -8.31 13.72
CA ASP A 66 12.86 -7.17 13.65
C ASP A 66 12.67 -6.37 12.34
N LEU A 67 11.57 -5.61 12.28
CA LEU A 67 11.19 -4.76 11.16
C LEU A 67 12.23 -3.67 10.85
N PRO A 68 12.89 -3.02 11.84
CA PRO A 68 14.00 -2.11 11.55
C PRO A 68 15.10 -2.75 10.69
N THR A 69 15.57 -3.94 11.06
CA THR A 69 16.60 -4.66 10.29
C THR A 69 16.05 -5.12 8.94
N ALA A 70 14.83 -5.65 8.90
CA ALA A 70 14.17 -6.05 7.65
C ALA A 70 14.07 -4.90 6.64
N LEU A 71 13.68 -3.70 7.08
CA LEU A 71 13.61 -2.50 6.24
C LEU A 71 14.99 -2.00 5.80
N ALA A 72 16.02 -2.15 6.63
CA ALA A 72 17.39 -1.83 6.24
C ALA A 72 17.87 -2.74 5.11
N ILE A 73 17.60 -4.04 5.20
CA ILE A 73 17.92 -5.03 4.16
C ILE A 73 17.16 -4.72 2.87
N LEU A 74 15.87 -4.39 2.95
CA LEU A 74 15.08 -3.99 1.78
C LEU A 74 15.71 -2.81 1.02
N ARG A 75 16.22 -1.82 1.78
CA ARG A 75 16.92 -0.65 1.21
C ARG A 75 18.27 -1.02 0.60
N GLU A 76 18.96 -2.02 1.14
CA GLU A 76 20.19 -2.57 0.59
C GLU A 76 19.90 -3.27 -0.74
N THR A 77 18.87 -4.13 -0.81
CA THR A 77 18.41 -4.81 -2.03
C THR A 77 18.14 -3.84 -3.18
N LEU A 78 17.57 -2.66 -2.89
CA LEU A 78 17.32 -1.63 -3.90
C LEU A 78 18.59 -1.03 -4.52
N ARG A 79 19.72 -1.09 -3.81
CA ARG A 79 21.01 -0.53 -4.26
C ARG A 79 21.96 -1.58 -4.82
N GLU A 80 21.70 -2.85 -4.54
CA GLU A 80 22.52 -3.96 -5.00
C GLU A 80 22.47 -4.13 -6.53
N ASP A 81 23.58 -4.59 -7.10
CA ASP A 81 23.72 -4.89 -8.53
C ASP A 81 23.04 -6.21 -8.89
N LEU A 82 21.72 -6.18 -8.89
CA LEU A 82 20.83 -7.28 -9.27
C LEU A 82 20.13 -6.96 -10.58
N THR A 83 19.69 -8.00 -11.29
CA THR A 83 18.79 -7.83 -12.44
C THR A 83 17.48 -7.17 -11.99
N ALA A 84 16.82 -6.44 -12.91
CA ALA A 84 15.57 -5.77 -12.59
C ALA A 84 14.48 -6.75 -12.12
N ASP A 85 14.42 -7.95 -12.71
CA ASP A 85 13.46 -8.99 -12.33
C ASP A 85 13.75 -9.55 -10.93
N GLU A 86 15.00 -9.90 -10.66
CA GLU A 86 15.43 -10.41 -9.35
C GLU A 86 15.19 -9.39 -8.24
N ARG A 87 15.57 -8.13 -8.46
CA ARG A 87 15.29 -7.03 -7.51
C ARG A 87 13.80 -6.87 -7.28
N ARG A 88 12.99 -6.85 -8.35
CA ARG A 88 11.53 -6.74 -8.24
C ARG A 88 10.96 -7.90 -7.42
N TRP A 89 11.42 -9.13 -7.67
CA TRP A 89 10.95 -10.30 -6.96
C TRP A 89 11.24 -10.22 -5.45
N LEU A 90 12.49 -9.89 -5.06
CA LEU A 90 12.88 -9.78 -3.64
C LEU A 90 12.06 -8.72 -2.89
N ILE A 91 11.79 -7.59 -3.54
CA ILE A 91 11.01 -6.51 -2.94
C ILE A 91 9.55 -6.92 -2.73
N LEU A 92 8.95 -7.60 -3.71
CA LEU A 92 7.53 -8.03 -3.62
C LEU A 92 7.33 -9.27 -2.75
N ASP A 93 8.36 -10.10 -2.60
CA ASP A 93 8.39 -11.16 -1.59
C ASP A 93 8.38 -10.57 -0.18
N ALA A 94 9.27 -9.62 0.10
CA ALA A 94 9.26 -8.90 1.38
C ALA A 94 7.96 -8.12 1.62
N ASP A 95 7.39 -7.49 0.59
CA ASP A 95 6.13 -6.74 0.70
C ASP A 95 4.93 -7.62 1.07
N PHE A 96 4.99 -8.92 0.79
CA PHE A 96 3.94 -9.86 1.22
C PHE A 96 3.84 -9.93 2.76
N VAL A 97 4.98 -9.78 3.45
CA VAL A 97 5.04 -9.74 4.92
C VAL A 97 4.78 -8.32 5.43
N LEU A 98 5.36 -7.31 4.77
CA LEU A 98 5.32 -5.92 5.26
C LEU A 98 4.00 -5.19 4.97
N GLY A 99 3.26 -5.60 3.93
CA GLY A 99 1.97 -5.01 3.56
C GLY A 99 2.04 -3.53 3.16
N LEU A 100 3.14 -3.09 2.52
CA LEU A 100 3.38 -1.70 2.15
C LEU A 100 2.78 -1.32 0.78
N ASP A 101 2.28 -2.30 0.04
CA ASP A 101 1.62 -2.10 -1.25
C ASP A 101 2.57 -1.42 -2.25
N LEU A 102 3.76 -2.01 -2.44
CA LEU A 102 4.87 -1.42 -3.20
C LEU A 102 4.72 -1.56 -4.71
N ASP A 103 3.94 -2.53 -5.19
CA ASP A 103 3.59 -2.67 -6.61
C ASP A 103 2.40 -1.81 -7.03
N ARG A 104 1.84 -1.02 -6.10
CA ARG A 104 0.76 -0.10 -6.46
C ARG A 104 1.22 0.77 -7.61
N PRO A 105 0.37 0.97 -8.64
CA PRO A 105 0.67 1.95 -9.66
C PRO A 105 0.77 3.31 -8.96
N VAL A 106 1.99 3.83 -8.87
CA VAL A 106 2.21 5.20 -8.44
C VAL A 106 1.68 6.04 -9.59
N ALA A 107 0.47 6.57 -9.44
CA ALA A 107 0.00 7.65 -10.28
C ALA A 107 1.13 8.67 -10.32
N ALA A 108 1.65 8.97 -11.52
CA ALA A 108 2.59 10.07 -11.68
C ALA A 108 2.00 11.28 -10.93
N PRO A 109 2.79 12.12 -10.25
CA PRO A 109 2.26 13.34 -9.67
C PRO A 109 1.46 14.10 -10.74
N GLY A 110 0.13 14.15 -10.59
CA GLY A 110 -0.79 14.73 -11.59
C GLY A 110 -1.52 13.76 -12.54
N ALA A 111 -1.27 12.45 -12.49
CA ALA A 111 -2.14 11.48 -13.14
C ALA A 111 -3.43 11.40 -12.32
N ALA A 112 -4.53 11.90 -12.91
CA ALA A 112 -5.86 11.75 -12.36
C ALA A 112 -6.05 10.28 -11.96
N ALA A 113 -6.27 10.04 -10.67
CA ALA A 113 -6.84 8.76 -10.23
C ALA A 113 -8.06 8.47 -11.11
N ASP A 114 -8.47 7.21 -11.27
CA ASP A 114 -9.77 6.87 -11.85
C ASP A 114 -10.87 7.58 -11.04
N VAL A 115 -11.19 8.80 -11.44
CA VAL A 115 -12.18 9.67 -10.85
C VAL A 115 -13.48 9.20 -11.49
N PRO A 116 -14.40 8.60 -10.70
CA PRO A 116 -15.70 8.20 -11.23
C PRO A 116 -16.36 9.37 -11.95
N HIS A 117 -17.12 9.10 -13.01
CA HIS A 117 -17.74 10.15 -13.83
C HIS A 117 -18.50 11.20 -12.98
N GLU A 118 -19.17 10.75 -11.92
CA GLU A 118 -19.89 11.59 -10.96
C GLU A 118 -18.97 12.61 -10.25
N ILE A 119 -17.77 12.19 -9.85
CA ILE A 119 -16.78 13.07 -9.21
C ILE A 119 -16.19 14.05 -10.22
N ALA A 120 -15.97 13.60 -11.47
CA ALA A 120 -15.51 14.48 -12.54
C ALA A 120 -16.54 15.58 -12.86
N ALA A 121 -17.83 15.24 -12.85
CA ALA A 121 -18.92 16.21 -13.04
C ALA A 121 -18.97 17.24 -11.90
N LEU A 122 -18.84 16.81 -10.64
CA LEU A 122 -18.75 17.71 -9.49
C LEU A 122 -17.51 18.62 -9.56
N LEU A 123 -16.37 18.09 -9.99
CA LEU A 123 -15.15 18.87 -10.19
C LEU A 123 -15.33 19.95 -11.27
N ALA A 124 -16.00 19.63 -12.38
CA ALA A 124 -16.34 20.61 -13.42
C ALA A 124 -17.29 21.69 -12.89
N GLN A 125 -18.36 21.29 -12.21
CA GLN A 125 -19.32 22.22 -11.60
C GLN A 125 -18.65 23.20 -10.62
N ARG A 126 -17.69 22.71 -9.82
CA ARG A 126 -16.90 23.54 -8.92
C ARG A 126 -16.04 24.55 -9.68
N ALA A 127 -15.39 24.12 -10.76
CA ALA A 127 -14.56 25.00 -11.59
C ALA A 127 -15.39 26.12 -12.22
N ASP A 128 -16.58 25.78 -12.73
CA ASP A 128 -17.53 26.75 -13.30
C ASP A 128 -18.01 27.74 -12.25
N ALA A 129 -18.37 27.26 -11.04
CA ALA A 129 -18.78 28.13 -9.93
C ALA A 129 -17.65 29.08 -9.50
N ARG A 130 -16.40 28.60 -9.44
CA ARG A 130 -15.22 29.43 -9.17
C ARG A 130 -15.01 30.50 -10.25
N MET A 131 -15.16 30.14 -11.53
CA MET A 131 -15.06 31.08 -12.65
C MET A 131 -16.18 32.13 -12.62
N ALA A 132 -17.37 31.76 -12.17
CA ALA A 132 -18.51 32.66 -11.99
C ALA A 132 -18.45 33.49 -10.70
N HIS A 133 -17.38 33.37 -9.89
CA HIS A 133 -17.27 33.98 -8.56
C HIS A 133 -18.38 33.55 -7.57
N ASP A 134 -19.01 32.41 -7.82
CA ASP A 134 -19.99 31.78 -6.94
C ASP A 134 -19.27 30.88 -5.93
N PHE A 135 -18.78 31.52 -4.86
CA PHE A 135 -18.05 30.84 -3.81
C PHE A 135 -18.94 29.92 -2.95
N GLU A 136 -20.22 30.25 -2.81
CA GLU A 136 -21.19 29.45 -2.04
C GLU A 136 -21.42 28.09 -2.71
N THR A 137 -21.68 28.08 -4.02
CA THR A 137 -21.82 26.83 -4.79
C THR A 137 -20.51 26.05 -4.83
N SER A 138 -19.36 26.73 -4.99
CA SER A 138 -18.05 26.08 -4.95
C SER A 138 -17.81 25.34 -3.63
N ASP A 139 -18.15 25.95 -2.50
CA ASP A 139 -17.95 25.34 -1.17
C ASP A 139 -18.96 24.23 -0.90
N ALA A 140 -20.21 24.35 -1.38
CA ALA A 140 -21.19 23.26 -1.31
C ALA A 140 -20.74 22.01 -2.11
N VAL A 141 -20.17 22.22 -3.30
CA VAL A 141 -19.62 21.14 -4.12
C VAL A 141 -18.38 20.53 -3.47
N ARG A 142 -17.51 21.34 -2.86
CA ARG A 142 -16.34 20.86 -2.09
C ARG A 142 -16.78 19.98 -0.92
N ALA A 143 -17.82 20.37 -0.17
CA ALA A 143 -18.35 19.57 0.92
C ALA A 143 -18.92 18.23 0.42
N SER A 144 -19.59 18.23 -0.73
CA SER A 144 -20.12 17.01 -1.37
C SER A 144 -18.99 16.06 -1.80
N LEU A 145 -17.91 16.59 -2.38
CA LEU A 145 -16.72 15.83 -2.73
C LEU A 145 -16.05 15.22 -1.49
N ALA A 146 -15.95 15.98 -0.39
CA ALA A 146 -15.40 15.49 0.87
C ALA A 146 -16.27 14.36 1.47
N ALA A 147 -17.60 14.47 1.39
CA ALA A 147 -18.52 13.42 1.83
C ALA A 147 -18.36 12.11 1.03
N LEU A 148 -17.95 12.21 -0.24
CA LEU A 148 -17.63 11.07 -1.11
C LEU A 148 -16.20 10.54 -0.90
N GLY A 149 -15.44 11.12 0.04
CA GLY A 149 -14.06 10.73 0.34
C GLY A 149 -13.04 11.29 -0.65
N TYR A 150 -13.30 12.43 -1.26
CA TYR A 150 -12.38 13.13 -2.15
C TYR A 150 -12.00 14.51 -1.58
N GLU A 151 -10.72 14.79 -1.50
CA GLU A 151 -10.16 16.08 -1.13
C GLU A 151 -9.69 16.82 -2.39
N VAL A 152 -10.03 18.11 -2.48
CA VAL A 152 -9.72 18.95 -3.63
C VAL A 152 -8.77 20.06 -3.22
N THR A 153 -7.59 20.07 -3.81
CA THR A 153 -6.54 21.06 -3.59
C THR A 153 -6.39 21.92 -4.83
N ASP A 154 -6.54 23.23 -4.67
CA ASP A 154 -6.28 24.19 -5.74
C ASP A 154 -4.77 24.43 -5.89
N GLY A 155 -4.25 24.33 -7.11
CA GLY A 155 -2.86 24.64 -7.44
C GLY A 155 -2.76 25.65 -8.58
N PRO A 156 -1.53 26.13 -8.88
CA PRO A 156 -1.29 27.10 -9.95
C PRO A 156 -1.71 26.62 -11.35
N THR A 157 -1.74 25.30 -11.55
CA THR A 157 -2.06 24.64 -12.83
C THR A 157 -3.50 24.11 -12.88
N GLY A 158 -4.33 24.40 -11.87
CA GLY A 158 -5.71 23.91 -11.76
C GLY A 158 -5.98 23.19 -10.45
N GLN A 159 -7.17 22.59 -10.33
CA GLN A 159 -7.53 21.78 -9.17
C GLN A 159 -6.97 20.36 -9.30
N THR A 160 -6.44 19.84 -8.21
CA THR A 160 -6.02 18.44 -8.07
C THR A 160 -6.94 17.76 -7.08
N VAL A 161 -7.28 16.50 -7.34
CA VAL A 161 -8.16 15.70 -6.49
C VAL A 161 -7.40 14.49 -5.95
N SER A 162 -7.50 14.24 -4.66
CA SER A 162 -6.96 13.05 -4.00
C SER A 162 -8.09 12.33 -3.26
N ARG A 163 -8.05 11.00 -3.22
CA ARG A 163 -9.01 10.22 -2.43
C ARG A 163 -8.57 10.22 -0.97
N THR A 164 -9.36 10.80 -0.09
CA THR A 164 -9.13 10.73 1.34
C THR A 164 -9.42 9.30 1.80
N ARG A 165 -8.36 8.53 2.09
CA ARG A 165 -8.53 7.26 2.82
C ARG A 165 -9.23 7.61 4.14
N GLY A 166 -10.28 6.87 4.49
CA GLY A 166 -11.05 7.09 5.71
C GLY A 166 -10.14 7.12 6.93
N ARG A 167 -9.71 8.30 7.34
CA ARG A 167 -9.21 8.54 8.69
C ARG A 167 -10.45 8.47 9.56
N ALA A 168 -10.70 7.30 10.14
CA ALA A 168 -11.69 7.15 11.19
C ALA A 168 -11.54 8.34 12.14
N ALA A 169 -12.60 9.12 12.25
CA ALA A 169 -12.68 10.25 13.15
C ALA A 169 -12.48 9.75 14.59
N SER A 170 -11.26 9.80 15.09
CA SER A 170 -10.98 9.72 16.51
C SER A 170 -9.83 10.67 16.86
N ARG A 171 -10.22 11.87 17.29
CA ARG A 171 -9.64 12.63 18.41
C ARG A 171 -10.24 14.03 18.44
N SER A 172 -11.49 14.07 18.88
CA SER A 172 -12.07 15.21 19.58
C SER A 172 -12.79 14.65 20.80
N GLY A 173 -12.40 15.08 22.00
CA GLY A 173 -13.17 14.90 23.22
C GLY A 173 -12.68 13.84 24.21
N ARG A 174 -11.59 14.14 24.92
CA ARG A 174 -11.63 14.49 26.36
C ARG A 174 -10.23 14.82 26.88
#